data_AF-A0A381NF99-F1
#
_entry.id   AF-A0A381NF99-F1
#
_cell.length_a   1.000
_cell.length_b   1.000
_cell.length_c   1.000
_cell.angle_alpha   90.00
_cell.angle_beta   90.00
_cell.angle_gamma   90.00
#
_symmetry.space_group_name_H-M   'P 1'
#
loop_
_entity.id
_entity.type
_entity.pdbx_description
1 polymer ?
#
loop_
_entity_poly.entity_id
_entity_poly.type
_entity_poly.pdbx_seq_one_letter_code
_entity_poly.pdbx_strand_id
1 'polypeptide(L)'
;MGVGGIGIWQLLIILLIVVMLFGTKKLRNIGSDLGGALKGFKNAVKDDEASKNEPTENAEENNGETVDVTAEKVAEKDEEEQDL
;
A
#
# COMPACT_ATOMS: atom_id res chain seq x y z
N MET A 1 13.08 -14.59 -31.92
CA MET A 1 12.51 -13.39 -31.27
C MET A 1 11.84 -13.83 -29.99
N GLY A 2 12.62 -13.99 -28.92
CA GLY A 2 12.09 -14.42 -27.62
C GLY A 2 11.47 -13.25 -26.87
N VAL A 3 10.54 -13.55 -25.97
CA VAL A 3 9.88 -12.64 -25.00
C VAL A 3 10.84 -11.93 -24.01
N GLY A 4 12.14 -11.91 -24.27
CA GLY A 4 13.17 -11.27 -23.44
C GLY A 4 13.45 -9.80 -23.74
N GLY A 5 12.61 -9.14 -24.54
CA GLY A 5 12.80 -7.72 -24.92
C GLY A 5 12.17 -6.71 -23.94
N ILE A 6 11.34 -7.17 -23.01
CA ILE A 6 10.74 -6.31 -22.00
C ILE A 6 11.69 -6.27 -20.80
N GLY A 7 12.61 -5.32 -20.83
CA GLY A 7 13.52 -5.07 -19.72
C GLY A 7 12.80 -4.48 -18.50
N ILE A 8 13.43 -4.61 -17.34
CA ILE A 8 12.95 -4.03 -16.07
C ILE A 8 12.70 -2.52 -16.21
N TRP A 9 13.53 -1.83 -17.01
CA TRP A 9 13.38 -0.40 -17.30
C TRP A 9 12.07 -0.05 -18.01
N GLN A 10 11.63 -0.87 -18.95
CA GLN A 10 10.36 -0.67 -19.66
C GLN A 10 9.17 -0.92 -18.73
N LEU A 11 9.24 -1.93 -17.87
CA LEU A 11 8.19 -2.20 -16.89
C LEU A 11 8.00 -1.04 -15.89
N LEU A 12 9.09 -0.41 -15.43
CA LEU A 12 9.00 0.76 -14.55
C LEU A 12 8.31 1.96 -15.23
N ILE A 13 8.64 2.22 -16.50
CA ILE A 13 8.00 3.29 -17.28
C ILE A 13 6.50 3.01 -17.49
N ILE A 14 6.14 1.76 -17.82
CA ILE A 14 4.73 1.38 -17.97
C ILE A 14 3.99 1.50 -16.64
N LEU A 15 4.59 1.05 -15.55
CA LEU A 15 4.03 1.17 -14.20
C LEU A 15 3.76 2.62 -13.83
N LEU A 16 4.69 3.54 -14.13
CA LEU A 16 4.51 4.97 -13.88
C LEU A 16 3.27 5.52 -14.59
N ILE A 17 3.10 5.17 -15.87
CA ILE A 17 1.94 5.62 -16.67
C ILE A 17 0.65 5.06 -16.07
N VAL A 18 0.60 3.78 -15.71
CA VAL A 18 -0.57 3.16 -15.08
C VAL A 18 -0.91 3.87 -13.76
N VAL A 19 0.08 4.16 -12.92
CA VAL A 19 -0.11 4.90 -11.67
C VAL A 19 -0.66 6.30 -11.91
N MET A 20 -0.22 7.00 -12.96
CA MET A 20 -0.75 8.32 -13.32
C MET A 20 -2.19 8.27 -13.84
N LEU A 21 -2.55 7.24 -14.61
CA LEU A 21 -3.91 7.07 -15.15
C LEU A 21 -4.93 6.69 -14.07
N PHE A 22 -4.56 5.73 -13.22
CA PHE A 22 -5.46 5.23 -12.16
C PHE A 22 -5.37 6.03 -10.87
N GLY A 23 -4.28 6.77 -10.67
CA GLY A 23 -3.94 7.43 -9.42
C GLY A 23 -3.46 6.46 -8.34
N THR A 24 -2.60 6.93 -7.43
CA THR A 24 -2.06 6.13 -6.32
C THR A 24 -3.15 5.69 -5.33
N LYS A 25 -4.25 6.44 -5.22
CA LYS A 25 -5.34 6.15 -4.26
C LYS A 25 -6.13 4.89 -4.63
N LYS A 26 -6.46 4.68 -5.91
CA LYS A 26 -7.11 3.44 -6.40
C LYS A 26 -6.15 2.25 -6.37
N LEU A 27 -4.90 2.47 -6.79
CA LEU A 27 -3.86 1.43 -6.76
C LEU A 27 -3.54 0.97 -5.33
N ARG A 28 -3.54 1.87 -4.35
CA ARG A 28 -3.33 1.52 -2.93
C ARG A 28 -4.50 0.76 -2.33
N ASN A 29 -5.74 1.14 -2.66
CA ASN A 29 -6.94 0.45 -2.15
C ASN A 29 -6.96 -1.00 -2.66
N ILE A 30 -6.88 -1.19 -3.98
CA ILE A 30 -6.85 -2.51 -4.62
C ILE A 30 -5.55 -3.28 -4.26
N GLY A 31 -4.41 -2.58 -4.23
CA GLY A 31 -3.12 -3.17 -3.89
C GLY A 31 -2.98 -3.60 -2.43
N SER A 32 -3.72 -2.98 -1.50
CA SER A 32 -3.78 -3.43 -0.10
C SER A 32 -4.51 -4.78 0.01
N ASP A 33 -5.63 -4.93 -0.70
CA ASP A 33 -6.43 -6.15 -0.68
C ASP A 33 -5.68 -7.32 -1.36
N LEU A 34 -5.15 -7.09 -2.56
CA LEU A 34 -4.33 -8.07 -3.28
C LEU A 34 -3.00 -8.33 -2.55
N GLY A 35 -2.37 -7.29 -2.00
CA GLY A 35 -1.13 -7.39 -1.26
C GLY A 35 -1.27 -8.21 0.02
N GLY A 36 -2.39 -8.06 0.74
CA GLY A 36 -2.72 -8.87 1.91
C GLY A 36 -2.87 -10.36 1.57
N ALA A 37 -3.60 -10.66 0.50
CA ALA A 37 -3.78 -12.04 0.03
C ALA A 37 -2.45 -12.68 -0.41
N LEU A 38 -1.61 -11.95 -1.16
CA LEU A 38 -0.29 -12.42 -1.57
C LEU A 38 0.68 -12.55 -0.38
N LYS A 39 0.57 -11.71 0.66
CA LYS A 39 1.40 -11.79 1.87
C LYS A 39 1.14 -13.09 2.63
N GLY A 40 -0.14 -13.47 2.79
CA GLY A 40 -0.53 -14.75 3.40
C GLY A 40 -0.04 -15.95 2.59
N PHE A 41 -0.16 -15.90 1.26
CA PHE A 41 0.36 -16.96 0.38
C PHE A 41 1.89 -17.11 0.47
N LYS A 42 2.64 -16.01 0.40
CA LYS A 42 4.10 -16.03 0.55
C LYS A 42 4.52 -16.58 1.91
N ASN A 43 3.81 -16.19 2.98
CA ASN A 43 4.10 -16.68 4.33
C ASN A 43 3.83 -18.17 4.44
N ALA A 44 2.70 -18.67 3.93
CA ALA A 44 2.38 -20.10 3.93
C ALA A 44 3.39 -20.91 3.11
N VAL A 45 3.79 -20.44 1.93
CA VAL A 45 4.83 -21.10 1.12
C VAL A 45 6.20 -21.08 1.82
N LYS A 46 6.55 -19.97 2.47
CA LYS A 46 7.77 -19.89 3.28
C LYS A 46 7.73 -20.81 4.49
N ASP A 47 6.57 -20.96 5.14
CA ASP A 47 6.38 -21.81 6.32
C ASP A 47 6.41 -23.31 5.95
N ASP A 48 5.95 -23.66 4.75
CA ASP A 48 6.06 -25.01 4.18
C ASP A 48 7.53 -25.35 3.83
N GLU A 49 8.27 -24.40 3.25
CA GLU A 49 9.72 -24.52 2.99
C GLU A 49 10.55 -24.52 4.29
N ALA A 50 10.14 -23.75 5.30
CA ALA A 50 10.80 -23.64 6.60
C ALA A 50 10.42 -24.79 7.55
N SER A 51 9.29 -25.48 7.37
CA SER A 51 8.92 -26.68 8.15
C SER A 51 9.86 -27.87 7.94
N LYS A 52 10.88 -27.73 7.09
CA LYS A 52 12.02 -28.65 7.02
C LYS A 52 13.14 -28.37 8.06
N ASN A 53 13.05 -27.29 8.84
CA ASN A 53 13.92 -26.91 9.95
C ASN A 53 13.16 -25.98 10.93
N GLU A 54 12.70 -26.49 12.07
CA GLU A 54 11.93 -25.80 13.15
C GLU A 54 12.58 -24.51 13.74
N PRO A 55 11.94 -23.75 14.66
CA PRO A 55 10.52 -23.38 14.79
C PRO A 55 10.27 -21.85 14.84
N THR A 56 9.09 -21.47 14.35
CA THR A 56 8.20 -20.34 14.70
C THR A 56 8.76 -19.14 15.49
N GLU A 57 8.90 -18.00 14.81
CA GLU A 57 8.98 -16.68 15.46
C GLU A 57 8.09 -15.64 14.74
N ASN A 58 7.06 -15.20 15.49
CA ASN A 58 6.34 -13.93 15.47
C ASN A 58 6.08 -13.18 14.15
N ALA A 59 4.80 -12.92 13.88
CA ALA A 59 4.34 -11.62 13.37
C ALA A 59 2.87 -11.38 13.75
N GLU A 60 2.61 -11.11 15.04
CA GLU A 60 1.59 -10.12 15.37
C GLU A 60 2.23 -8.74 15.15
N GLU A 61 1.79 -8.01 14.13
CA GLU A 61 1.84 -6.55 14.19
C GLU A 61 0.63 -5.95 13.47
N ASN A 62 -0.26 -5.51 14.34
CA ASN A 62 -1.23 -4.43 14.23
C ASN A 62 -0.86 -3.31 13.24
N ASN A 63 -1.94 -2.65 12.83
CA ASN A 63 -2.05 -1.20 12.65
C ASN A 63 -2.27 -0.72 11.20
N GLY A 64 -3.50 -0.95 10.74
CA GLY A 64 -4.16 -0.12 9.74
C GLY A 64 -5.05 0.95 10.39
N GLU A 65 -4.68 1.52 11.55
CA GLU A 65 -5.20 2.83 11.93
C GLU A 65 -4.48 3.85 11.04
N THR A 66 -5.15 4.23 9.97
CA THR A 66 -4.79 5.41 9.22
C THR A 66 -4.83 6.59 10.19
N VAL A 67 -3.67 7.07 10.61
CA VAL A 67 -3.55 8.40 11.20
C VAL A 67 -4.07 9.38 10.17
N ASP A 68 -5.32 9.80 10.33
CA ASP A 68 -5.86 10.98 9.70
C ASP A 68 -4.95 12.14 10.12
N VAL A 69 -4.00 12.47 9.25
CA VAL A 69 -3.26 13.72 9.35
C VAL A 69 -4.30 14.80 9.11
N THR A 70 -4.85 15.33 10.21
CA THR A 70 -5.48 16.64 10.30
C THR A 70 -4.49 17.62 9.69
N ALA A 71 -4.65 17.88 8.40
CA ALA A 71 -4.00 18.96 7.72
C ALA A 71 -4.68 20.24 8.20
N GLU A 72 -4.24 20.72 9.36
CA GLU A 72 -4.40 22.10 9.75
C GLU A 72 -3.69 22.96 8.68
N LYS A 73 -4.48 23.66 7.88
CA LYS A 73 -4.07 24.93 7.29
C LYS A 73 -5.16 25.96 7.51
N VAL A 74 -4.93 26.71 8.57
CA VAL A 74 -5.45 28.03 8.90
C VAL A 74 -5.44 28.99 7.69
N ALA A 75 -6.56 29.68 7.49
CA ALA A 75 -6.72 31.05 6.95
C ALA A 75 -8.23 31.41 7.07
N GLU A 76 -8.70 31.95 8.21
CA GLU A 76 -8.72 33.37 8.65
C GLU A 76 -10.03 34.11 8.22
N LYS A 77 -10.74 34.66 9.24
CA LYS A 77 -11.72 35.79 9.27
C LYS A 77 -13.08 35.61 8.56
N ASP A 78 -14.23 36.05 9.07
CA ASP A 78 -14.64 37.22 9.90
C ASP A 78 -15.80 36.82 10.86
N GLU A 79 -15.81 37.25 12.14
CA GLU A 79 -16.71 38.27 12.75
C GLU A 79 -18.22 37.88 12.75
N GLU A 80 -19.06 37.94 13.78
CA GLU A 80 -19.13 38.44 15.16
C GLU A 80 -20.38 37.75 15.77
N GLU A 81 -20.28 37.04 16.89
CA GLU A 81 -20.81 37.39 18.22
C GLU A 81 -22.09 38.28 18.31
N GLN A 82 -22.95 37.87 19.24
CA GLN A 82 -24.02 38.64 19.92
C GLN A 82 -25.34 38.82 19.18
N ASP A 83 -26.34 38.05 19.60
CA ASP A 83 -27.40 38.69 20.36
C ASP A 83 -28.00 37.70 21.36
N LEU A 84 -28.12 38.22 22.58
CA LEU A 84 -28.59 37.58 23.80
C LEU A 84 -30.05 37.10 23.71
#